data_AF-A0A259C6E7-F1
#
_entry.id   AF-A0A259C6E7-F1
#
_cell.length_a   1.000
_cell.length_b   1.000
_cell.length_c   1.000
_cell.angle_alpha   90.00
_cell.angle_beta   90.00
_cell.angle_gamma   90.00
#
_symmetry.space_group_name_H-M   'P 1'
#
loop_
_entity.id
_entity.type
_entity.pdbx_description
1 polymer ?
#
loop_
_entity_poly.entity_id
_entity_poly.type
_entity_poly.pdbx_seq_one_letter_code
_entity_poly.pdbx_strand_id
1 'polypeptide(L)'
;MLAFLKRLLPALTPVSNVERLRAACGAGLGLFLTGFITQLALGPVDNLVLLVAPMGASSVLLFAVPSSPLAQPWSIIGGNLVAGLVGVTAGMLIPHPYLAAGVAGGVAIGLMLVLRCLHPPSGAVALTAVLGGPAIHALGYQFVLWPVGINSLLLLGCALAYNNLTGRRYPHLAPVAAVPGDPGRAKDRVGFSAADLDAVLKQYGEVMDIDRNALEAILRQAQTRGYLRRTGEITCGDIMTRNVLAVAPETPLRAALDLL
;
A
#
# COMPACT_ATOMS: atom_id res chain seq x y z
N MET A 1 6.45 8.27 -33.52
CA MET A 1 6.36 6.90 -32.95
C MET A 1 7.17 6.73 -31.66
N LEU A 2 8.51 6.84 -31.65
CA LEU A 2 9.34 6.63 -30.45
C LEU A 2 8.94 7.45 -29.21
N ALA A 3 8.57 8.72 -29.36
CA ALA A 3 8.12 9.55 -28.24
C ALA A 3 6.77 9.10 -27.64
N PHE A 4 5.89 8.48 -28.44
CA PHE A 4 4.63 7.91 -27.97
C PHE A 4 4.88 6.61 -27.21
N LEU A 5 5.75 5.73 -27.74
CA LEU A 5 6.17 4.51 -27.04
C LEU A 5 6.85 4.83 -25.69
N LYS A 6 7.64 5.90 -25.61
CA LYS A 6 8.22 6.38 -24.34
C LYS A 6 7.18 6.86 -23.31
N ARG A 7 5.97 7.25 -23.74
CA ARG A 7 4.85 7.60 -22.82
C ARG A 7 4.12 6.37 -22.26
N LEU A 8 4.32 5.18 -22.85
CA LEU A 8 3.80 3.92 -22.33
C LEU A 8 4.70 3.32 -21.23
N LEU A 9 5.91 3.84 -21.06
CA LEU A 9 6.78 3.46 -19.94
C LEU A 9 6.25 4.09 -18.65
N PRO A 10 5.97 3.30 -17.59
CA PRO A 10 5.50 3.85 -16.32
C PRO A 10 6.60 4.68 -15.66
N ALA A 11 6.21 5.81 -15.07
CA ALA A 11 7.08 6.70 -14.32
C ALA A 11 7.39 6.13 -12.92
N LEU A 12 7.99 4.94 -12.86
CA LEU A 12 8.40 4.29 -11.62
C LEU A 12 9.53 5.09 -10.96
N THR A 13 9.50 5.16 -9.62
CA THR A 13 10.61 5.71 -8.84
C THR A 13 11.90 4.91 -9.10
N PRO A 14 13.07 5.56 -9.18
CA PRO A 14 14.31 4.87 -9.50
C PRO A 14 14.75 3.91 -8.38
N VAL A 15 14.54 2.60 -8.61
CA VAL A 15 14.94 1.52 -7.70
C VAL A 15 16.41 1.15 -7.90
N SER A 16 17.18 1.06 -6.82
CA SER A 16 18.62 0.69 -6.85
C SER A 16 18.83 -0.78 -7.26
N ASN A 17 19.99 -1.13 -7.81
CA ASN A 17 20.28 -2.50 -8.27
C ASN A 17 20.25 -3.52 -7.11
N VAL A 18 20.73 -3.11 -5.92
CA VAL A 18 20.64 -3.93 -4.70
C VAL A 18 19.19 -4.23 -4.35
N GLU A 19 18.30 -3.24 -4.48
CA GLU A 19 16.89 -3.40 -4.14
C GLU A 19 16.13 -4.28 -5.15
N ARG A 20 16.50 -4.20 -6.44
CA ARG A 20 15.99 -5.11 -7.48
C ARG A 20 16.39 -6.57 -7.21
N LEU A 21 17.67 -6.81 -6.91
CA LEU A 21 18.18 -8.14 -6.60
C LEU A 21 17.51 -8.68 -5.33
N ARG A 22 17.40 -7.86 -4.28
CA ARG A 22 16.72 -8.22 -3.04
C ARG A 22 15.25 -8.60 -3.26
N ALA A 23 14.50 -7.82 -4.03
CA ALA A 23 13.11 -8.14 -4.36
C ALA A 23 12.99 -9.48 -5.11
N ALA A 24 13.85 -9.70 -6.11
CA ALA A 24 13.85 -10.93 -6.90
C ALA A 24 14.24 -12.17 -6.08
N CYS A 25 15.31 -12.09 -5.29
CA CYS A 25 15.73 -13.17 -4.40
C CYS A 25 14.70 -13.46 -3.31
N GLY A 26 14.09 -12.43 -2.72
CA GLY A 26 13.02 -12.58 -1.74
C GLY A 26 11.78 -13.28 -2.30
N ALA A 27 11.31 -12.84 -3.47
CA ALA A 27 10.16 -13.46 -4.15
C ALA A 27 10.45 -14.92 -4.53
N GLY A 28 11.61 -15.21 -5.14
CA GLY A 28 12.01 -16.56 -5.51
C GLY A 28 12.13 -17.51 -4.31
N LEU A 29 12.82 -17.06 -3.25
CA LEU A 29 13.00 -17.84 -2.02
C LEU A 29 11.67 -18.02 -1.27
N GLY A 30 10.83 -16.99 -1.20
CA GLY A 30 9.51 -17.06 -0.57
C GLY A 30 8.58 -18.04 -1.27
N LEU A 31 8.53 -18.03 -2.60
CA LEU A 31 7.74 -19.00 -3.38
C LEU A 31 8.31 -20.42 -3.25
N PHE A 32 9.63 -20.58 -3.34
CA PHE A 32 10.29 -21.87 -3.19
C PHE A 32 10.00 -22.50 -1.81
N LEU A 33 10.23 -21.76 -0.72
CA LEU A 33 9.95 -22.25 0.63
C LEU A 33 8.46 -22.54 0.84
N THR A 34 7.57 -21.69 0.32
CA THR A 34 6.12 -21.91 0.43
C THR A 34 5.69 -23.21 -0.25
N GLY A 35 6.15 -23.45 -1.49
CA GLY A 35 5.88 -24.71 -2.20
C GLY A 35 6.54 -25.93 -1.55
N PHE A 36 7.79 -25.80 -1.11
CA PHE A 36 8.55 -26.90 -0.49
C PHE A 36 8.00 -27.30 0.88
N ILE A 37 7.64 -26.35 1.75
CA ILE A 37 7.00 -26.63 3.04
C ILE A 37 5.62 -27.27 2.82
N THR A 38 4.85 -26.79 1.85
CA THR A 38 3.57 -27.40 1.45
C THR A 38 3.76 -28.85 0.97
N GLN A 39 4.83 -29.14 0.22
CA GLN A 39 5.17 -30.49 -0.21
C GLN A 39 5.55 -31.41 0.96
N LEU A 40 6.39 -30.93 1.88
CA LEU A 40 6.80 -31.70 3.07
C LEU A 40 5.62 -32.01 4.00
N ALA A 41 4.66 -31.09 4.15
CA ALA A 41 3.50 -31.26 5.02
C ALA A 41 2.48 -32.29 4.50
N LEU A 42 2.44 -32.53 3.18
CA LEU A 42 1.48 -33.42 2.53
C LEU A 42 2.09 -34.74 2.01
N GLY A 43 3.40 -34.79 1.83
CA GLY A 43 4.07 -35.84 1.06
C GLY A 43 3.92 -35.66 -0.46
N PRO A 44 4.39 -36.65 -1.25
CA PRO A 44 4.21 -36.66 -2.70
C PRO A 44 2.75 -36.95 -3.04
N VAL A 45 1.98 -35.91 -3.37
CA VAL A 45 0.58 -36.05 -3.79
C VAL A 45 0.45 -35.68 -5.26
N ASP A 46 0.19 -36.67 -6.11
CA ASP A 46 0.26 -36.57 -7.58
C ASP A 46 -0.70 -35.55 -8.22
N ASN A 47 -1.66 -34.98 -7.46
CA ASN A 47 -2.74 -34.15 -7.99
C ASN A 47 -3.12 -32.91 -7.14
N LEU A 48 -2.34 -32.54 -6.11
CA LEU A 48 -2.62 -31.30 -5.36
C LEU A 48 -1.90 -30.09 -5.96
N VAL A 49 -2.63 -28.99 -6.11
CA VAL A 49 -2.06 -27.68 -6.48
C VAL A 49 -1.28 -27.14 -5.27
N LEU A 50 -0.03 -27.60 -5.12
CA LEU A 50 0.84 -27.26 -3.99
C LEU A 50 1.04 -25.75 -3.82
N LEU A 51 1.22 -25.04 -4.95
CA LEU A 51 1.36 -23.59 -5.00
C LEU A 51 0.36 -23.02 -6.00
N VAL A 52 -0.63 -22.29 -5.52
CA VAL A 52 -1.66 -21.67 -6.37
C VAL A 52 -1.05 -20.51 -7.15
N ALA A 53 -1.29 -20.41 -8.46
CA ALA A 53 -0.72 -19.37 -9.32
C ALA A 53 -0.81 -17.91 -8.79
N PRO A 54 -1.89 -17.47 -8.11
CA PRO A 54 -1.96 -16.13 -7.51
C PRO A 54 -0.83 -15.81 -6.53
N MET A 55 -0.23 -16.81 -5.88
CA MET A 55 0.88 -16.62 -4.95
C MET A 55 2.11 -15.99 -5.61
N GLY A 56 2.31 -16.24 -6.92
CA GLY A 56 3.34 -15.56 -7.70
C GLY A 56 3.14 -14.05 -7.72
N ALA A 57 1.90 -13.58 -7.95
CA ALA A 57 1.58 -12.15 -7.91
C ALA A 57 1.59 -11.58 -6.48
N SER A 58 1.18 -12.36 -5.46
CA SER A 58 1.34 -11.99 -4.04
C SER A 58 2.80 -11.77 -3.66
N SER A 59 3.72 -12.59 -4.17
CA SER A 59 5.16 -12.42 -3.90
C SER A 59 5.71 -11.12 -4.50
N VAL A 60 5.25 -10.68 -5.67
CA VAL A 60 5.65 -9.39 -6.24
C VAL A 60 5.29 -8.25 -5.28
N LEU A 61 4.07 -8.24 -4.74
CA LEU A 61 3.67 -7.23 -3.75
C LEU A 61 4.49 -7.32 -2.45
N LEU A 62 4.63 -8.52 -1.88
CA LEU A 62 5.29 -8.75 -0.60
C LEU A 62 6.82 -8.52 -0.59
N PHE A 63 7.49 -8.65 -1.74
CA PHE A 63 8.95 -8.55 -1.84
C PHE A 63 9.44 -7.40 -2.72
N ALA A 64 8.67 -6.90 -3.70
CA ALA A 64 9.05 -5.71 -4.46
C ALA A 64 8.52 -4.41 -3.83
N VAL A 65 7.29 -4.39 -3.33
CA VAL A 65 6.62 -3.20 -2.77
C VAL A 65 5.99 -3.42 -1.37
N PRO A 66 6.73 -3.91 -0.36
CA PRO A 66 6.18 -4.23 0.98
C PRO A 66 5.67 -3.02 1.79
N SER A 67 5.89 -1.79 1.30
CA SER A 67 5.30 -0.55 1.83
C SER A 67 3.89 -0.27 1.30
N SER A 68 3.43 -1.01 0.27
CA SER A 68 2.07 -0.92 -0.27
C SER A 68 1.04 -1.32 0.80
N PRO A 69 -0.07 -0.58 0.96
CA PRO A 69 -1.23 -1.04 1.72
C PRO A 69 -1.77 -2.40 1.24
N LEU A 70 -1.71 -2.66 -0.06
CA LEU A 70 -2.16 -3.88 -0.72
C LEU A 70 -1.25 -5.09 -0.42
N ALA A 71 -0.03 -4.84 0.06
CA ALA A 71 0.94 -5.84 0.51
C ALA A 71 0.87 -6.13 2.02
N GLN A 72 0.06 -5.42 2.81
CA GLN A 72 0.01 -5.64 4.27
C GLN A 72 -0.68 -6.96 4.65
N PRO A 73 -0.41 -7.52 5.87
CA PRO A 73 -0.91 -8.82 6.31
C PRO A 73 -2.43 -9.01 6.15
N TRP A 74 -3.23 -7.98 6.48
CA TRP A 74 -4.68 -8.06 6.37
C TRP A 74 -5.15 -8.14 4.91
N SER A 75 -4.45 -7.45 4.00
CA SER A 75 -4.76 -7.48 2.57
C SER A 75 -4.56 -8.87 2.00
N ILE A 76 -3.39 -9.52 2.20
CA ILE A 76 -3.18 -10.87 1.68
C ILE A 76 -4.10 -11.92 2.33
N ILE A 77 -4.21 -11.95 3.67
CA ILE A 77 -5.01 -12.98 4.35
C ILE A 77 -6.51 -12.74 4.13
N GLY A 78 -7.00 -11.54 4.42
CA GLY A 78 -8.41 -11.19 4.26
C GLY A 78 -8.84 -11.25 2.79
N GLY A 79 -8.03 -10.72 1.87
CA GLY A 79 -8.33 -10.72 0.44
C GLY A 79 -8.42 -12.13 -0.14
N ASN A 80 -7.44 -13.00 0.13
CA ASN A 80 -7.44 -14.36 -0.40
C ASN A 80 -8.57 -15.22 0.18
N LEU A 81 -8.91 -15.05 1.47
CA LEU A 81 -10.03 -15.76 2.09
C LEU A 81 -11.39 -15.28 1.54
N VAL A 82 -11.61 -13.96 1.45
CA VAL A 82 -12.84 -13.38 0.88
C VAL A 82 -13.03 -13.81 -0.57
N ALA A 83 -11.98 -13.68 -1.39
CA ALA A 83 -12.03 -14.08 -2.80
C ALA A 83 -12.22 -15.60 -2.99
N GLY A 84 -11.60 -16.42 -2.15
CA GLY A 84 -11.80 -17.87 -2.14
C GLY A 84 -13.25 -18.24 -1.82
N LEU A 85 -13.82 -17.68 -0.74
CA LEU A 85 -15.22 -17.92 -0.35
C LEU A 85 -16.20 -17.50 -1.43
N VAL A 86 -16.03 -16.30 -1.99
CA VAL A 86 -16.89 -15.78 -3.07
C VAL A 86 -16.75 -16.63 -4.34
N GLY A 87 -15.53 -17.01 -4.72
CA GLY A 87 -15.28 -17.82 -5.91
C GLY A 87 -15.87 -19.23 -5.81
N VAL A 88 -15.71 -19.91 -4.67
CA VAL A 88 -16.33 -21.23 -4.44
C VAL A 88 -17.86 -21.12 -4.45
N THR A 89 -18.42 -20.14 -3.74
CA THR A 89 -19.88 -19.90 -3.71
C THR A 89 -20.43 -19.66 -5.12
N ALA A 90 -19.79 -18.79 -5.90
CA ALA A 90 -20.20 -18.48 -7.27
C ALA A 90 -20.09 -19.70 -8.20
N GLY A 91 -19.01 -20.47 -8.09
CA GLY A 91 -18.81 -21.70 -8.87
C GLY A 91 -19.84 -22.80 -8.56
N MET A 92 -20.36 -22.85 -7.32
CA MET A 92 -21.44 -23.77 -6.94
C MET A 92 -22.84 -23.30 -7.39
N LEU A 93 -23.09 -21.99 -7.41
CA LEU A 93 -24.43 -21.43 -7.67
C LEU A 93 -24.69 -21.06 -9.14
N ILE A 94 -23.65 -20.82 -9.95
CA ILE A 94 -23.78 -20.29 -11.31
C ILE A 94 -23.23 -21.30 -12.32
N PRO A 95 -24.09 -22.00 -13.11
CA PRO A 95 -23.65 -23.06 -14.01
C PRO A 95 -22.74 -22.62 -15.15
N HIS A 96 -22.84 -21.36 -15.61
CA HIS A 96 -22.06 -20.86 -16.73
C HIS A 96 -20.70 -20.30 -16.25
N PRO A 97 -19.56 -20.92 -16.60
CA PRO A 97 -18.28 -20.67 -15.93
C PRO A 97 -17.78 -19.24 -16.09
N TYR A 98 -17.95 -18.62 -17.26
CA TYR A 98 -17.56 -17.22 -17.48
C TYR A 98 -18.44 -16.22 -16.72
N LEU A 99 -19.72 -16.57 -16.48
CA LEU A 99 -20.62 -15.73 -15.68
C LEU A 99 -20.28 -15.87 -14.19
N ALA A 100 -20.07 -17.10 -13.73
CA ALA A 100 -19.59 -17.40 -12.38
C ALA A 100 -18.28 -16.67 -12.09
N ALA A 101 -17.33 -16.68 -13.03
CA ALA A 101 -16.04 -16.00 -12.91
C ALA A 101 -16.17 -14.48 -12.84
N GLY A 102 -17.02 -13.87 -13.69
CA GLY A 102 -17.29 -12.43 -13.66
C GLY A 102 -17.95 -11.98 -12.36
N VAL A 103 -18.98 -12.71 -11.90
CA VAL A 103 -19.65 -12.44 -10.62
C VAL A 103 -18.67 -12.64 -9.45
N ALA A 104 -17.89 -13.73 -9.46
CA ALA A 104 -16.92 -14.02 -8.41
C ALA A 104 -15.88 -12.90 -8.29
N GLY A 105 -15.27 -12.48 -9.40
CA GLY A 105 -14.28 -11.40 -9.41
C GLY A 105 -14.87 -10.07 -8.95
N GLY A 106 -16.02 -9.66 -9.51
CA GLY A 106 -16.68 -8.40 -9.16
C GLY A 106 -17.11 -8.32 -7.69
N VAL A 107 -17.77 -9.36 -7.18
CA VAL A 107 -18.22 -9.42 -5.78
C VAL A 107 -17.02 -9.53 -4.83
N ALA A 108 -15.98 -10.30 -5.17
CA ALA A 108 -14.78 -10.37 -4.34
C ALA A 108 -14.08 -9.02 -4.23
N ILE A 109 -13.93 -8.27 -5.34
CA ILE A 109 -13.36 -6.91 -5.32
C ILE A 109 -14.21 -5.97 -4.47
N GLY A 110 -15.54 -5.97 -4.66
CA GLY A 110 -16.45 -5.15 -3.86
C GLY A 110 -16.35 -5.43 -2.35
N LEU A 111 -16.36 -6.70 -1.95
CA LEU A 111 -16.23 -7.09 -0.54
C LEU A 111 -14.83 -6.78 0.02
N MET A 112 -13.77 -6.96 -0.77
CA MET A 112 -12.41 -6.60 -0.35
C MET A 112 -12.24 -5.09 -0.11
N LEU A 113 -12.91 -4.24 -0.91
CA LEU A 113 -12.94 -2.80 -0.69
C LEU A 113 -13.68 -2.45 0.61
N VAL A 114 -14.86 -3.04 0.86
CA VAL A 114 -15.63 -2.84 2.10
C VAL A 114 -14.86 -3.29 3.34
N LEU A 115 -14.21 -4.46 3.27
CA LEU A 115 -13.44 -5.06 4.37
C LEU A 115 -12.00 -4.51 4.49
N ARG A 116 -11.62 -3.57 3.61
CA ARG A 116 -10.29 -2.94 3.54
C ARG A 116 -9.13 -3.96 3.45
N CYS A 117 -9.38 -5.08 2.77
CA CYS A 117 -8.41 -6.15 2.52
C CYS A 117 -8.12 -6.33 1.02
N LEU A 118 -8.14 -5.24 0.24
CA LEU A 118 -7.88 -5.31 -1.19
C LEU A 118 -6.46 -5.82 -1.47
N HIS A 119 -6.40 -6.99 -2.08
CA HIS A 119 -5.17 -7.61 -2.55
C HIS A 119 -5.39 -8.05 -4.00
N PRO A 120 -4.84 -7.34 -5.00
CA PRO A 120 -5.11 -7.63 -6.42
C PRO A 120 -4.91 -9.11 -6.84
N PRO A 121 -3.90 -9.85 -6.33
CA PRO A 121 -3.78 -11.29 -6.59
C PRO A 121 -4.99 -12.13 -6.20
N SER A 122 -5.76 -11.71 -5.19
CA SER A 122 -6.97 -12.40 -4.75
C SER A 122 -8.06 -12.45 -5.83
N GLY A 123 -8.09 -11.50 -6.77
CA GLY A 123 -8.96 -11.60 -7.94
C GLY A 123 -8.73 -12.90 -8.73
N ALA A 124 -7.46 -13.31 -8.87
CA ALA A 124 -7.11 -14.59 -9.49
C ALA A 124 -7.41 -15.80 -8.58
N VAL A 125 -7.49 -15.65 -7.26
CA VAL A 125 -7.98 -16.69 -6.34
C VAL A 125 -9.46 -16.97 -6.58
N ALA A 126 -10.29 -15.93 -6.69
CA ALA A 126 -11.72 -16.08 -7.02
C ALA A 126 -11.91 -16.76 -8.39
N LEU A 127 -11.14 -16.35 -9.40
CA LEU A 127 -11.16 -16.99 -10.72
C LEU A 127 -10.67 -18.44 -10.68
N THR A 128 -9.67 -18.77 -9.85
CA THR A 128 -9.16 -20.15 -9.70
C THR A 128 -10.22 -21.06 -9.09
N ALA A 129 -10.99 -20.60 -8.09
CA ALA A 129 -12.08 -21.38 -7.52
C ALA A 129 -13.15 -21.77 -8.57
N VAL A 130 -13.43 -20.87 -9.52
CA VAL A 130 -14.42 -21.10 -10.59
C VAL A 130 -13.84 -21.90 -11.76
N LEU A 131 -12.63 -21.58 -12.21
CA LEU A 131 -12.05 -22.06 -13.47
C LEU A 131 -10.95 -23.12 -13.29
N GLY A 132 -10.58 -23.47 -12.06
CA GLY A 132 -9.49 -24.40 -11.73
C GLY A 132 -9.77 -25.89 -12.03
N GLY A 133 -10.91 -26.20 -12.65
CA GLY A 133 -11.27 -27.55 -13.08
C GLY A 133 -11.61 -28.53 -11.94
N PRO A 134 -11.83 -29.81 -12.27
CA PRO A 134 -12.40 -30.80 -11.34
C PRO A 134 -11.63 -30.97 -10.04
N ALA A 135 -10.30 -30.88 -10.06
CA ALA A 135 -9.46 -31.01 -8.87
C ALA A 135 -9.69 -29.86 -7.86
N ILE A 136 -9.92 -28.64 -8.33
CA ILE A 136 -10.25 -27.49 -7.46
C ILE A 136 -11.71 -27.55 -7.03
N HIS A 137 -12.63 -27.91 -7.94
CA HIS A 137 -14.06 -28.04 -7.63
C HIS A 137 -14.33 -29.11 -6.56
N ALA A 138 -13.60 -30.24 -6.60
CA ALA A 138 -13.71 -31.31 -5.61
C ALA A 138 -13.32 -30.89 -4.19
N LEU A 139 -12.46 -29.88 -4.03
CA LEU A 139 -12.13 -29.31 -2.71
C LEU A 139 -13.30 -28.49 -2.13
N GLY A 140 -14.15 -27.91 -2.98
CA GLY A 140 -15.21 -26.99 -2.56
C GLY A 140 -14.68 -25.91 -1.62
N TYR A 141 -15.31 -25.73 -0.46
CA TYR A 141 -14.83 -24.76 0.55
C TYR A 141 -13.49 -25.12 1.20
N GLN A 142 -13.01 -26.37 1.10
CA GLN A 142 -11.65 -26.68 1.55
C GLN A 142 -10.63 -25.85 0.77
N PHE A 143 -10.85 -25.55 -0.52
CA PHE A 143 -9.97 -24.70 -1.37
C PHE A 143 -9.48 -23.43 -0.65
N VAL A 144 -10.37 -22.81 0.14
CA VAL A 144 -10.14 -21.55 0.84
C VAL A 144 -9.12 -21.71 1.98
N LEU A 145 -9.21 -22.78 2.77
CA LEU A 145 -8.24 -23.09 3.82
C LEU A 145 -6.99 -23.75 3.22
N TRP A 146 -7.23 -24.70 2.32
CA TRP A 146 -6.28 -25.56 1.66
C TRP A 146 -6.59 -25.66 0.14
N PRO A 147 -5.75 -25.15 -0.77
CA PRO A 147 -4.38 -24.68 -0.56
C PRO A 147 -4.24 -23.17 -0.27
N VAL A 148 -5.31 -22.36 -0.40
CA VAL A 148 -5.19 -20.88 -0.45
C VAL A 148 -4.71 -20.28 0.88
N GLY A 149 -5.36 -20.61 1.99
CA GLY A 149 -5.03 -20.07 3.32
C GLY A 149 -3.61 -20.42 3.75
N ILE A 150 -3.22 -21.69 3.64
CA ILE A 150 -1.86 -22.15 4.00
C ILE A 150 -0.78 -21.49 3.14
N ASN A 151 -0.94 -21.44 1.81
CA ASN A 151 0.01 -20.74 0.94
C ASN A 151 0.13 -19.24 1.30
N SER A 152 -1.00 -18.59 1.63
CA SER A 152 -1.02 -17.19 2.04
C SER A 152 -0.26 -16.96 3.35
N LEU A 153 -0.44 -17.84 4.34
CA LEU A 153 0.25 -17.78 5.64
C LEU A 153 1.75 -18.06 5.51
N LEU A 154 2.14 -19.09 4.76
CA LEU A 154 3.54 -19.44 4.53
C LEU A 154 4.29 -18.33 3.76
N LEU A 155 3.70 -17.81 2.69
CA LEU A 155 4.31 -16.74 1.90
C LEU A 155 4.41 -15.43 2.69
N LEU A 156 3.39 -15.10 3.49
CA LEU A 156 3.43 -13.96 4.41
C LEU A 156 4.51 -14.17 5.49
N GLY A 157 4.64 -15.38 6.06
CA GLY A 157 5.69 -15.72 7.01
C GLY A 157 7.09 -15.54 6.42
N CYS A 158 7.31 -16.01 5.18
CA CYS A 158 8.54 -15.79 4.43
C CYS A 158 8.81 -14.29 4.20
N ALA A 159 7.78 -13.51 3.85
CA ALA A 159 7.90 -12.07 3.66
C ALA A 159 8.20 -11.31 4.95
N LEU A 160 7.60 -11.71 6.08
CA LEU A 160 7.91 -11.19 7.42
C LEU A 160 9.36 -11.46 7.81
N ALA A 161 9.83 -12.69 7.66
CA ALA A 161 11.22 -13.04 7.96
C ALA A 161 12.20 -12.29 7.02
N TYR A 162 12.04 -12.42 5.71
CA TYR A 162 12.99 -11.91 4.72
C TYR A 162 13.10 -10.38 4.73
N ASN A 163 11.98 -9.65 4.79
CA ASN A 163 12.04 -8.19 4.78
C ASN A 163 12.76 -7.67 6.03
N ASN A 164 12.42 -8.16 7.23
CA ASN A 164 13.08 -7.72 8.47
C ASN A 164 14.55 -8.13 8.53
N LEU A 165 14.89 -9.37 8.14
CA LEU A 165 16.29 -9.85 8.10
C LEU A 165 17.15 -9.07 7.09
N THR A 166 16.55 -8.52 6.03
CA THR A 166 17.24 -7.67 5.05
C THR A 166 17.10 -6.17 5.35
N GLY A 167 16.67 -5.79 6.56
CA GLY A 167 16.63 -4.39 7.01
C GLY A 167 15.44 -3.55 6.49
N ARG A 168 14.42 -4.16 5.88
CA ARG A 168 13.11 -3.51 5.66
C ARG A 168 12.23 -3.75 6.87
N ARG A 169 11.64 -2.68 7.41
CA ARG A 169 10.54 -2.81 8.36
C ARG A 169 9.32 -3.38 7.64
N TYR A 170 8.80 -4.52 8.09
CA TYR A 170 7.54 -5.09 7.60
C TYR A 170 6.90 -5.93 8.72
N PRO A 171 5.60 -5.78 9.05
CA PRO A 171 4.60 -4.96 8.36
C PRO A 171 4.77 -3.47 8.63
N HIS A 172 4.20 -2.65 7.74
CA HIS A 172 4.08 -1.21 7.93
C HIS A 172 2.84 -0.95 8.80
N LEU A 173 3.03 -1.01 10.12
CA LEU A 173 1.99 -0.69 11.09
C LEU A 173 1.66 0.80 11.03
N ALA A 174 0.37 1.14 10.97
CA ALA A 174 -0.09 2.51 11.14
C ALA A 174 0.37 3.04 12.51
N PRO A 175 0.91 4.28 12.60
CA PRO A 175 1.24 4.88 13.88
C PRO A 175 0.01 4.94 14.80
N VAL A 176 0.19 4.65 16.09
CA VAL A 176 -0.85 4.91 17.09
C VAL A 176 -1.14 6.42 17.09
N ALA A 177 -2.42 6.79 17.08
CA ALA A 177 -2.83 8.19 17.07
C ALA A 177 -2.19 8.95 18.23
N ALA A 178 -1.49 10.05 17.92
CA ALA A 178 -0.74 10.81 18.91
C ALA A 178 -1.65 11.36 20.01
N VAL A 179 -1.18 11.29 21.26
CA VAL A 179 -1.90 11.78 22.44
C VAL A 179 -2.12 13.29 22.33
N PRO A 180 -3.33 13.81 22.63
CA PRO A 180 -3.58 15.26 22.65
C PRO A 180 -2.65 15.96 23.65
N GLY A 181 -1.75 16.83 23.16
CA GLY A 181 -0.84 17.63 23.99
C GLY A 181 0.65 17.52 23.66
N ASP A 182 1.06 16.66 22.72
CA ASP A 182 2.48 16.51 22.33
C ASP A 182 3.10 17.85 21.84
N PRO A 183 4.17 18.36 22.51
CA PRO A 183 4.91 19.55 22.08
C PRO A 183 5.48 19.48 20.65
N GLY A 184 5.66 18.27 20.10
CA GLY A 184 6.09 18.05 18.71
C GLY A 184 5.20 18.72 17.65
N ARG A 185 3.92 18.99 17.98
CA ARG A 185 2.98 19.73 17.12
C ARG A 185 3.37 21.18 16.83
N ALA A 186 4.38 21.75 17.50
CA ALA A 186 4.91 23.06 17.11
C ALA A 186 5.37 23.10 15.63
N LYS A 187 5.78 21.96 15.06
CA LYS A 187 6.15 21.81 13.65
C LYS A 187 4.96 21.80 12.67
N ASP A 188 3.73 21.62 13.13
CA ASP A 188 2.52 21.67 12.29
C ASP A 188 2.10 23.12 11.95
N ARG A 189 2.77 24.13 12.52
CA ARG A 189 2.50 25.55 12.23
C ARG A 189 3.10 26.04 10.91
N VAL A 190 3.89 25.22 10.20
CA VAL A 190 4.54 25.58 8.94
C VAL A 190 4.39 24.42 7.94
N GLY A 191 3.37 24.48 7.08
CA GLY A 191 3.11 23.47 6.05
C GLY A 191 1.63 23.18 5.86
N PHE A 192 1.32 21.97 5.38
CA PHE A 192 -0.03 21.41 5.42
C PHE A 192 -0.20 20.59 6.71
N SER A 193 -1.41 20.52 7.25
CA SER A 193 -1.71 19.67 8.40
C SER A 193 -2.10 18.26 7.97
N ALA A 194 -1.98 17.30 8.90
CA ALA A 194 -2.49 15.94 8.72
C ALA A 194 -4.00 15.92 8.34
N ALA A 195 -4.79 16.87 8.85
CA ALA A 195 -6.22 16.99 8.56
C ALA A 195 -6.48 17.50 7.12
N ASP A 196 -5.63 18.40 6.61
CA ASP A 196 -5.72 18.87 5.22
C ASP A 196 -5.43 17.73 4.24
N LEU A 197 -4.43 16.89 4.55
CA LEU A 197 -4.13 15.70 3.75
C LEU A 197 -5.31 14.71 3.75
N ASP A 198 -5.92 14.46 4.92
CA ASP A 198 -7.11 13.58 5.01
C ASP A 198 -8.33 14.15 4.27
N ALA A 199 -8.51 15.48 4.25
CA ALA A 199 -9.57 16.14 3.49
C ALA A 199 -9.36 15.96 1.97
N VAL A 200 -8.13 16.16 1.48
CA VAL A 200 -7.79 15.95 0.06
C VAL A 200 -7.91 14.48 -0.33
N LEU A 201 -7.41 13.54 0.49
CA LEU A 201 -7.52 12.11 0.20
C LEU A 201 -8.98 11.62 0.14
N LYS A 202 -9.88 12.18 0.97
CA LYS A 202 -11.33 11.91 0.87
C LYS A 202 -11.95 12.43 -0.43
N GLN A 203 -11.48 13.55 -0.95
CA GLN A 203 -11.95 14.11 -2.23
C GLN A 203 -11.39 13.36 -3.44
N TYR A 204 -10.23 12.72 -3.31
CA TYR A 204 -9.56 12.01 -4.41
C TYR A 204 -10.33 10.78 -4.92
N GLY A 205 -11.07 10.09 -4.04
CA GLY A 205 -12.05 9.05 -4.41
C GLY A 205 -11.50 7.73 -4.98
N GLU A 206 -10.26 7.69 -5.44
CA GLU A 206 -9.61 6.52 -6.03
C GLU A 206 -8.77 5.71 -5.03
N VAL A 207 -8.51 4.43 -5.35
CA VAL A 207 -7.61 3.58 -4.57
C VAL A 207 -6.16 3.99 -4.83
N MET A 208 -5.54 4.63 -3.86
CA MET A 208 -4.12 5.02 -3.92
C MET A 208 -3.22 3.91 -3.35
N ASP A 209 -2.27 3.41 -4.13
CA ASP A 209 -1.27 2.42 -3.69
C ASP A 209 -0.08 3.07 -2.94
N ILE A 210 -0.40 3.96 -2.00
CA ILE A 210 0.57 4.64 -1.12
C ILE A 210 -0.06 4.72 0.27
N ASP A 211 0.66 4.28 1.30
CA ASP A 211 0.21 4.46 2.69
C ASP A 211 0.07 5.96 3.02
N ARG A 212 -1.04 6.32 3.67
CA ARG A 212 -1.39 7.70 4.02
C ARG A 212 -0.32 8.38 4.90
N ASN A 213 0.35 7.63 5.78
CA ASN A 213 1.40 8.16 6.64
C ASN A 213 2.75 8.23 5.91
N ALA A 214 3.03 7.29 5.01
CA ALA A 214 4.18 7.38 4.10
C ALA A 214 4.06 8.60 3.18
N LEU A 215 2.87 8.88 2.63
CA LEU A 215 2.60 10.08 1.84
C LEU A 215 2.82 11.37 2.68
N GLU A 216 2.28 11.42 3.90
CA GLU A 216 2.50 12.56 4.82
C GLU A 216 4.00 12.76 5.09
N ALA A 217 4.74 11.69 5.38
CA ALA A 217 6.17 11.74 5.65
C ALA A 217 6.99 12.22 4.43
N ILE A 218 6.68 11.75 3.24
CA ILE A 218 7.32 12.16 1.98
C ILE A 218 7.06 13.65 1.73
N LEU A 219 5.80 14.11 1.86
CA LEU A 219 5.44 15.51 1.66
C LEU A 219 6.11 16.43 2.69
N ARG A 220 6.17 16.04 3.98
CA ARG A 220 6.89 16.80 5.02
C ARG A 220 8.40 16.86 4.77
N GLN A 221 9.03 15.77 4.30
CA GLN A 221 10.44 15.78 3.91
C GLN A 221 10.69 16.68 2.70
N ALA A 222 9.80 16.65 1.69
CA ALA A 222 9.87 17.53 0.53
C ALA A 222 9.71 19.01 0.93
N GLN A 223 8.74 19.34 1.79
CA GLN A 223 8.58 20.68 2.34
C GLN A 223 9.80 21.14 3.14
N THR A 224 10.39 20.27 3.97
CA THR A 224 11.62 20.60 4.73
C THR A 224 12.78 20.95 3.79
N ARG A 225 12.98 20.16 2.72
CA ARG A 225 14.02 20.45 1.71
C ARG A 225 13.71 21.70 0.88
N GLY A 226 12.45 21.97 0.58
CA GLY A 226 12.00 23.19 -0.09
C GLY A 226 12.19 24.45 0.76
N TYR A 227 11.88 24.35 2.05
CA TYR A 227 12.10 25.40 3.05
C TYR A 227 13.59 25.70 3.19
N LEU A 228 14.44 24.68 3.40
CA LEU A 228 15.90 24.82 3.48
C LEU A 228 16.49 25.53 2.24
N ARG A 229 15.97 25.23 1.04
CA ARG A 229 16.38 25.91 -0.19
C ARG A 229 16.00 27.40 -0.17
N ARG A 230 14.76 27.73 0.22
CA ARG A 230 14.28 29.12 0.29
C ARG A 230 14.97 29.93 1.40
N THR A 231 15.26 29.34 2.56
CA THR A 231 15.96 30.05 3.66
C THR A 231 17.41 30.40 3.35
N GLY A 232 18.01 29.87 2.27
CA GLY A 232 19.30 30.34 1.78
C GLY A 232 19.24 31.66 1.00
N GLU A 233 18.05 32.10 0.58
CA GLU A 233 17.84 33.26 -0.31
C GLU A 233 17.01 34.39 0.34
N ILE A 234 16.28 34.11 1.43
CA ILE A 234 15.43 35.10 2.10
C ILE A 234 16.28 35.99 3.04
N THR A 235 16.34 37.27 2.73
CA THR A 235 16.97 38.30 3.59
C THR A 235 15.95 38.90 4.56
N CYS A 236 16.42 39.61 5.61
CA CYS A 236 15.51 40.36 6.48
C CYS A 236 14.64 41.39 5.71
N GLY A 237 15.15 41.93 4.60
CA GLY A 237 14.43 42.89 3.75
C GLY A 237 13.26 42.30 2.95
N ASP A 238 13.15 40.97 2.88
CA ASP A 238 12.06 40.24 2.23
C ASP A 238 10.93 39.88 3.22
N ILE A 239 11.19 39.98 4.53
CA ILE A 239 10.23 39.73 5.62
C ILE A 239 9.76 41.04 6.25
N MET A 240 10.63 42.06 6.33
CA MET A 240 10.31 43.35 6.94
C MET A 240 9.24 44.11 6.13
N THR A 241 8.17 44.54 6.83
CA THR A 241 7.20 45.49 6.30
C THR A 241 7.89 46.80 5.96
N ARG A 242 7.92 47.15 4.67
CA ARG A 242 8.54 48.41 4.18
C ARG A 242 7.77 49.67 4.59
N ASN A 243 6.50 49.52 4.97
CA ASN A 243 5.64 50.60 5.42
C ASN A 243 5.62 50.66 6.96
N VAL A 244 6.78 51.00 7.54
CA VAL A 244 6.94 51.15 9.01
C VAL A 244 6.44 52.52 9.46
N LEU A 245 5.49 52.52 10.39
CA LEU A 245 5.06 53.71 11.10
C LEU A 245 6.18 54.14 12.06
N ALA A 246 6.70 55.35 11.86
CA ALA A 246 7.80 55.90 12.65
C ALA A 246 7.43 57.29 13.16
N VAL A 247 7.76 57.56 14.43
CA VAL A 247 7.56 58.85 15.09
C VAL A 247 8.87 59.30 15.73
N ALA A 248 9.18 60.59 15.62
CA ALA A 248 10.33 61.21 16.27
C ALA A 248 10.01 61.53 17.76
N PRO A 249 11.00 61.68 18.66
CA PRO A 249 10.76 61.98 20.08
C PRO A 249 9.92 63.24 20.33
N GLU A 250 10.09 64.23 19.47
CA GLU A 250 9.37 65.51 19.44
C GLU A 250 7.97 65.45 18.78
N THR A 251 7.49 64.27 18.35
CA THR A 251 6.17 64.14 17.72
C THR A 251 5.06 64.29 18.78
N PRO A 252 4.11 65.23 18.62
CA PRO A 252 3.04 65.41 19.59
C PRO A 252 2.09 64.19 19.61
N LEU A 253 1.70 63.77 20.81
CA LEU A 253 0.93 62.55 21.08
C LEU A 253 -0.29 62.36 20.17
N ARG A 254 -1.00 63.45 19.82
CA ARG A 254 -2.18 63.41 18.97
C ARG A 254 -1.86 63.01 17.52
N ALA A 255 -0.78 63.52 16.95
CA ALA A 255 -0.33 63.18 15.60
C ALA A 255 0.24 61.74 15.53
N ALA A 256 0.78 61.22 16.64
CA ALA A 256 1.18 59.81 16.75
C ALA A 256 -0.03 58.87 16.83
N LEU A 257 -1.16 59.33 17.38
CA LEU A 257 -2.42 58.57 17.47
C LEU A 257 -3.15 58.48 16.12
N ASP A 258 -3.06 59.52 15.28
CA ASP A 258 -3.62 59.53 13.92
C ASP A 258 -2.87 58.58 12.94
N LEU A 259 -1.79 57.93 13.38
CA LEU A 259 -0.98 56.98 12.62
C LEU A 259 -1.24 55.50 12.96
N LEU A 260 -2.05 55.20 13.99
CA LEU A 260 -2.36 53.85 14.49
C LEU A 260 -3.68 53.28 13.95
#